data_AF-A0A832LVR2-F1
#
_entry.id   AF-A0A832LVR2-F1
#
_cell.length_a   1.000
_cell.length_b   1.000
_cell.length_c   1.000
_cell.angle_alpha   90.00
_cell.angle_beta   90.00
_cell.angle_gamma   90.00
#
_symmetry.space_group_name_H-M   'P 1'
#
loop_
_entity.id
_entity.type
_entity.pdbx_description
1 polymer ?
#
loop_
_entity_poly.entity_id
_entity_poly.type
_entity_poly.pdbx_seq_one_letter_code
_entity_poly.pdbx_strand_id
1 'polypeptide(L)' 'MEEELPVSEKLKVLKSFTLYKTGKWWSAIALIDSFGRKQIALYVWLNKNGKWKRNQKFIIHSRLEWFKIKETVENLVSQL' A
#
# COMPACT_ATOMS: atom_id res chain seq x y z
N MET A 1 16.73 2.55 -12.49
CA MET A 1 16.38 2.77 -11.07
C MET A 1 14.88 2.62 -10.95
N GLU A 2 14.40 1.84 -9.99
CA GLU A 2 12.97 1.81 -9.66
C GLU A 2 12.57 3.15 -9.02
N GLU A 3 11.42 3.71 -9.42
CA GLU A 3 10.91 4.95 -8.83
C GLU A 3 10.45 4.68 -7.39
N GLU A 4 10.94 5.49 -6.44
CA GLU A 4 10.56 5.38 -5.03
C GLU A 4 9.08 5.70 -4.81
N LEU A 5 8.45 5.03 -3.85
CA LEU A 5 7.05 5.28 -3.53
C LEU A 5 6.88 6.72 -3.00
N PRO A 6 5.84 7.46 -3.43
CA PRO A 6 5.56 8.82 -2.98
C PRO A 6 4.89 8.82 -1.60
N VAL A 7 5.65 8.41 -0.60
CA VAL A 7 5.29 8.37 0.82
C VAL A 7 5.91 9.56 1.57
N SER A 8 5.42 9.81 2.79
CA SER A 8 6.02 10.82 3.67
C SER A 8 7.43 10.39 4.06
N GLU A 9 8.38 11.33 4.04
CA GLU A 9 9.77 11.13 4.51
C GLU A 9 9.86 10.70 5.98
N LYS A 10 8.80 10.94 6.77
CA LYS A 10 8.70 10.47 8.16
C LYS A 10 8.49 8.96 8.29
N LEU A 11 8.21 8.27 7.17
CA LEU A 11 8.02 6.82 7.12
C LEU A 11 9.25 6.18 6.49
N LYS A 12 9.73 5.09 7.09
CA LYS A 12 10.78 4.28 6.48
C LYS A 12 10.15 3.13 5.70
N VAL A 13 10.35 3.08 4.39
CA VAL A 13 9.94 1.94 3.57
C VAL A 13 10.99 0.85 3.69
N LEU A 14 10.61 -0.30 4.24
CA LEU A 14 11.52 -1.45 4.42
C LEU A 14 11.52 -2.36 3.20
N LYS A 15 10.36 -2.53 2.57
CA LYS A 15 10.18 -3.29 1.32
C LYS A 15 8.90 -2.82 0.64
N SER A 16 8.86 -2.85 -0.69
CA SER A 16 7.62 -2.54 -1.42
C SER A 16 7.49 -3.34 -2.71
N PHE A 17 6.25 -3.41 -3.19
CA PHE A 17 5.88 -4.00 -4.47
C PHE A 17 4.83 -3.11 -5.14
N THR A 18 5.12 -2.65 -6.35
CA THR A 18 4.11 -2.00 -7.19
C THR A 18 3.17 -3.08 -7.74
N LEU A 19 1.86 -2.90 -7.54
CA LEU A 19 0.84 -3.79 -8.09
C LEU A 19 0.41 -3.33 -9.48
N TYR A 20 0.27 -2.02 -9.67
CA TYR A 20 -0.20 -1.42 -10.91
C TYR A 20 0.29 0.02 -11.02
N LYS A 21 0.75 0.44 -12.19
CA LYS A 21 1.19 1.81 -12.44
C LYS A 21 0.94 2.25 -13.89
N THR A 22 0.37 3.44 -14.04
CA THR A 22 0.15 4.15 -15.30
C THR A 22 0.55 5.61 -15.15
N GLY A 23 0.38 6.43 -16.19
CA GLY A 23 0.57 7.88 -16.08
C GLY A 23 -0.41 8.59 -15.13
N LYS A 24 -1.54 7.97 -14.77
CA LYS A 24 -2.60 8.57 -13.93
C LYS A 24 -2.78 7.90 -12.57
N TRP A 25 -2.39 6.65 -12.44
CA TRP A 25 -2.71 5.81 -11.29
C TRP A 25 -1.51 4.97 -10.87
N TRP A 26 -1.28 4.85 -9.56
CA TRP A 26 -0.26 3.96 -9.01
C TRP A 26 -0.81 3.28 -7.76
N SER A 27 -0.74 1.96 -7.67
CA SER A 27 -0.96 1.20 -6.45
C SER A 27 0.25 0.35 -6.07
N ALA A 28 0.50 0.25 -4.77
CA ALA A 28 1.61 -0.53 -4.23
C ALA A 28 1.30 -1.05 -2.83
N ILE A 29 1.96 -2.14 -2.45
CA ILE A 29 1.99 -2.65 -1.07
C ILE A 29 3.39 -2.41 -0.52
N ALA A 30 3.48 -1.84 0.68
CA ALA A 30 4.75 -1.56 1.34
C ALA A 30 4.77 -2.06 2.78
N LEU A 31 5.84 -2.73 3.17
CA LEU A 31 6.22 -2.88 4.58
C LEU A 31 6.90 -1.59 5.01
N ILE A 32 6.30 -0.88 5.95
CA ILE A 32 6.81 0.39 6.46
C ILE A 32 7.08 0.31 7.95
N ASP A 33 8.06 1.09 8.41
CA ASP A 33 8.23 1.45 9.82
C ASP A 33 7.71 2.88 10.01
N SER A 34 6.76 3.01 10.94
CA SER A 34 6.15 4.28 11.32
C SER A 34 6.37 4.49 12.81
N PHE A 35 7.36 5.31 13.16
CA PHE A 35 7.70 5.64 14.54
C PHE A 35 7.98 4.39 15.41
N GLY A 36 8.74 3.43 14.88
CA GLY A 36 9.14 2.20 15.57
C GLY A 36 8.13 1.05 15.44
N ARG A 37 7.05 1.24 14.68
CA ARG A 37 6.02 0.21 14.46
C ARG A 37 6.02 -0.25 13.01
N LYS A 38 6.25 -1.55 12.81
CA LYS A 38 6.15 -2.19 11.49
C LYS A 38 4.70 -2.46 11.15
N GLN A 39 4.31 -2.13 9.92
CA GLN A 39 2.96 -2.32 9.41
C GLN A 39 2.99 -2.49 7.88
N ILE A 40 1.97 -3.15 7.33
CA ILE A 40 1.79 -3.26 5.88
C ILE A 40 0.84 -2.15 5.43
N ALA A 41 1.24 -1.39 4.41
CA ALA A 41 0.49 -0.29 3.85
C ALA A 41 0.13 -0.59 2.40
N LEU A 42 -1.16 -0.60 2.10
CA LEU A 42 -1.68 -0.63 0.73
C LEU A 42 -1.96 0.81 0.32
N TYR A 43 -1.29 1.26 -0.72
CA TYR A 43 -1.37 2.62 -1.21
C TYR A 43 -2.03 2.67 -2.58
N VAL A 44 -2.74 3.78 -2.79
CA VAL A 44 -3.17 4.24 -4.11
C VAL A 44 -2.83 5.72 -4.23
N TRP A 45 -2.20 6.10 -5.34
CA TRP A 45 -1.95 7.46 -5.72
C TRP A 45 -2.57 7.79 -7.07
N LEU A 46 -2.98 9.05 -7.21
CA LEU A 46 -3.39 9.64 -8.47
C LEU A 46 -2.34 10.66 -8.90
N ASN A 47 -1.97 10.64 -10.17
CA ASN A 47 -1.13 11.68 -10.74
C ASN A 47 -2.00 12.89 -11.07
N LYS A 48 -1.69 14.03 -10.45
CA LYS A 48 -2.31 15.32 -10.78
C LYS A 48 -1.20 16.26 -11.24
N ASN A 49 -1.16 16.54 -12.55
CA ASN A 49 -0.20 17.45 -13.19
C ASN A 49 1.26 17.09 -12.88
N GLY A 50 1.63 15.82 -13.06
CA GLY A 50 2.98 15.30 -12.82
C GLY A 50 3.29 15.03 -11.35
N LYS A 51 2.36 15.30 -10.42
CA LYS A 51 2.56 15.08 -8.98
C LYS A 51 1.66 13.96 -8.47
N TRP A 52 2.27 12.93 -7.89
CA TRP A 52 1.56 11.86 -7.20
C TRP A 52 0.94 12.38 -5.90
N LYS A 53 -0.38 12.23 -5.77
CA LYS A 53 -1.12 12.53 -4.54
C LYS A 53 -1.78 11.26 -4.04
N ARG A 54 -1.62 10.97 -2.74
CA ARG A 54 -2.22 9.80 -2.11
C ARG A 54 -3.74 9.91 -2.15
N ASN A 55 -4.36 8.97 -2.84
CA ASN A 55 -5.81 8.83 -2.92
C ASN A 55 -6.33 7.94 -1.80
N GLN A 56 -5.68 6.79 -1.58
CA GLN A 56 -6.05 5.86 -0.51
C GLN A 56 -4.81 5.31 0.19
N LYS A 57 -5.01 4.97 1.46
CA LYS A 57 -4.04 4.26 2.30
C LYS A 57 -4.82 3.36 3.24
N PHE A 58 -4.60 2.06 3.11
CA PHE A 58 -5.09 1.07 4.06
C PHE A 58 -3.91 0.46 4.79
N ILE A 59 -4.04 0.27 6.11
CA ILE A 59 -2.96 -0.23 6.95
C ILE A 59 -3.40 -1.50 7.63
N ILE A 60 -2.50 -2.48 7.63
CA ILE A 60 -2.62 -3.72 8.39
C ILE A 60 -1.53 -3.68 9.46
N HIS A 61 -1.97 -3.65 10.72
CA HIS A 61 -1.10 -3.45 11.89
C HIS A 61 -0.60 -4.76 12.49
N SER A 62 -1.28 -5.88 12.20
CA SER A 62 -0.95 -7.16 12.82
C SER A 62 -1.22 -8.35 11.90
N ARG A 63 -0.60 -9.48 12.24
CA ARG A 63 -0.87 -10.76 11.56
C ARG A 63 -2.31 -11.22 11.77
N LEU A 64 -2.89 -11.02 12.97
CA LEU A 64 -4.27 -11.42 13.26
C LEU A 64 -5.29 -10.63 12.43
N GLU A 65 -5.08 -9.31 12.30
CA GLU A 65 -5.88 -8.47 11.40
C GLU A 65 -5.78 -8.95 9.95
N TRP A 66 -4.55 -9.26 9.49
CA TRP A 66 -4.34 -9.80 8.15
C TRP A 66 -5.10 -11.10 7.92
N PHE A 67 -5.04 -12.06 8.85
CA PHE A 67 -5.72 -13.35 8.71
C PHE A 67 -7.23 -13.16 8.52
N LYS A 68 -7.86 -12.32 9.35
CA LYS A 68 -9.29 -12.02 9.23
C LYS A 68 -9.65 -11.39 7.87
N ILE A 69 -8.85 -10.41 7.43
CA ILE A 69 -9.06 -9.74 6.13
C ILE A 69 -8.93 -10.77 5.01
N LYS A 70 -7.83 -11.53 5.01
CA LYS A 70 -7.56 -12.54 3.99
C LYS A 70 -8.69 -13.56 3.90
N GLU A 71 -9.05 -14.20 5.00
CA GLU A 71 -10.12 -15.21 5.02
C GLU A 71 -11.46 -14.65 4.52
N THR A 72 -11.82 -13.43 4.95
CA THR A 72 -13.06 -12.78 4.51
C THR A 72 -13.02 -12.46 3.01
N VAL A 73 -11.89 -11.95 2.51
CA VAL A 73 -11.71 -11.65 1.07
C VAL A 73 -11.77 -12.93 0.24
N GLU A 74 -11.05 -13.99 0.62
CA GLU A 74 -11.06 -15.28 -0.09
C GLU A 74 -12.48 -15.87 -0.16
N ASN A 75 -13.25 -15.79 0.94
CA ASN A 75 -14.64 -16.24 0.98
C ASN A 75 -15.58 -15.44 0.05
N LEU A 76 -15.27 -14.18 -0.24
CA LEU A 76 -16.03 -13.35 -1.18
C LEU A 76 -15.56 -13.55 -2.62
N VAL A 77 -14.24 -13.68 -2.82
CA VAL A 77 -13.63 -13.92 -4.14
C VAL A 77 -14.11 -15.26 -4.72
N SER A 78 -14.36 -16.28 -3.89
CA SER A 78 -14.92 -17.55 -4.35
C SER A 78 -16.33 -17.45 -4.97
N GLN A 79 -16.97 -16.28 -4.88
CA GLN A 79 -18.27 -15.98 -5.46
C GLN A 79 -18.19 -15.11 -6.72
N LEU A 80 -16.99 -14.69 -7.12
CA LEU A 80 -16.75 -13.99 -8.40
C LEU A 80 -16.71 -14.98 -9.56
#